data_AF-A0A0N1DCE4-F1
#
_entry.id   AF-A0A0N1DCE4-F1
#
_cell.length_a   1.000
_cell.length_b   1.000
_cell.length_c   1.000
_cell.angle_alpha   90.00
_cell.angle_beta   90.00
_cell.angle_gamma   90.00
#
_symmetry.space_group_name_H-M   'P 1'
#
loop_
_entity.id
_entity.type
_entity.pdbx_description
1 polymer ?
#
loop_
_entity_poly.entity_id
_entity_poly.type
_entity_poly.pdbx_seq_one_letter_code
_entity_poly.pdbx_strand_id
1 'polypeptide(L)'
;MRIESILKNIDEQGTRRGYSFETFVLNLLKYHLSTQNKELEIGNTLTFFDAIAPNGFDDYRGKVCFEVKYDAKGLLYKSSSFLSKFITQVESIPFDARPKTLIIISATSIPDQVKASIQRVGIPNSKSTCRIVFWGPDELNKLVTKHPAKANEISNNLFTLRLEAAVNPIEQDWRKKRDTIVQNLKDSFDRGQLSLFLGAGVSSSAGMPGWGNLLNSLFISYLTQEFDTDKTINISEIPEMVDRLNKVSESSPLMGARYIRKGLTGKTPATDNFVNAITESLYELRNKSFNISSPLIQEIATMCMPRRTGAKVKSVVNYNFDDLLERQLTTSGISHRSIYTESEAYDPEELPVYHVHGFLPENRKNYNSLEKSTLVFSEEGYHHIYTNAYHWSNLVQLNCLRENNCLMIGLSMTDPNLRRLLDISARSVEQNKHFAFMKRLDLHEFCYEVTNGEQSTILKNTKGAQKFLDTHHALNEELMLELGVNIIWYENYGEIPKILHIISRARGS
;
A
#
# COMPACT_ATOMS: atom_id res chain seq x y z
N MET A 1 4.07 26.69 -25.04
CA MET A 1 4.32 25.67 -24.01
C MET A 1 4.66 24.36 -24.71
N ARG A 2 5.70 23.64 -24.29
CA ARG A 2 6.08 22.33 -24.89
C ARG A 2 5.76 21.20 -23.91
N ILE A 3 5.51 20.00 -24.40
CA ILE A 3 5.26 18.81 -23.58
C ILE A 3 6.39 18.57 -22.57
N GLU A 4 7.64 18.87 -22.95
CA GLU A 4 8.82 18.80 -22.05
C GLU A 4 8.68 19.67 -20.80
N SER A 5 8.12 20.89 -20.92
CA SER A 5 7.90 21.77 -19.77
C SER A 5 6.79 21.26 -18.85
N ILE A 6 5.79 20.57 -19.41
CA ILE A 6 4.70 19.93 -18.65
C ILE A 6 5.25 18.70 -17.92
N LEU A 7 6.04 17.87 -18.60
CA LEU A 7 6.71 16.71 -18.02
C LEU A 7 7.66 17.12 -16.88
N LYS A 8 8.38 18.24 -17.02
CA LYS A 8 9.22 18.78 -15.94
C LYS A 8 8.41 19.23 -14.72
N ASN A 9 7.25 19.86 -14.93
CA ASN A 9 6.36 20.25 -13.83
C ASN A 9 5.77 19.01 -13.13
N ILE A 10 5.38 17.99 -13.90
CA ILE A 10 4.96 16.68 -13.37
C ILE A 10 6.06 16.07 -12.50
N ASP A 11 7.32 16.14 -12.95
CA ASP A 11 8.48 15.64 -12.23
C ASP A 11 8.79 16.42 -10.94
N GLU A 12 8.66 17.76 -10.97
CA GLU A 12 8.94 18.65 -9.85
C GLU A 12 7.88 18.56 -8.74
N GLN A 13 6.62 18.26 -9.09
CA GLN A 13 5.54 18.05 -8.14
C GLN A 13 5.65 16.73 -7.35
N GLY A 14 6.67 15.89 -7.63
CA GLY A 14 6.90 14.63 -6.91
C GLY A 14 5.85 13.54 -7.17
N THR A 15 4.87 13.81 -8.04
CA THR A 15 3.81 12.86 -8.38
C THR A 15 4.29 11.83 -9.40
N ARG A 16 3.75 10.62 -9.33
CA ARG A 16 4.11 9.51 -10.22
C ARG A 16 3.98 9.90 -11.70
N ARG A 17 5.12 9.98 -12.37
CA ARG A 17 5.30 10.32 -13.80
C ARG A 17 4.28 9.69 -14.73
N GLY A 18 4.02 8.39 -14.56
CA GLY A 18 3.10 7.60 -15.38
C GLY A 18 1.65 8.06 -15.28
N TYR A 19 1.08 8.01 -14.09
CA TYR A 19 -0.32 8.37 -13.85
C TYR A 19 -0.61 9.85 -14.10
N SER A 20 0.31 10.74 -13.72
CA SER A 20 0.18 12.17 -13.99
C SER A 20 0.20 12.46 -15.50
N PHE A 21 1.06 11.78 -16.25
CA PHE A 21 1.09 11.88 -17.71
C PHE A 21 -0.17 11.31 -18.37
N GLU A 22 -0.63 10.14 -17.94
CA GLU A 22 -1.86 9.52 -18.44
C GLU A 22 -3.06 10.45 -18.20
N THR A 23 -3.22 10.93 -16.97
CA THR A 23 -4.27 11.90 -16.60
C THR A 23 -4.22 13.14 -17.49
N PHE A 24 -3.01 13.68 -17.70
CA PHE A 24 -2.80 14.84 -18.56
C PHE A 24 -3.27 14.58 -19.99
N VAL A 25 -2.81 13.49 -20.60
CA VAL A 25 -3.13 13.11 -21.98
C VAL A 25 -4.63 12.85 -22.14
N LEU A 26 -5.23 12.07 -21.25
CA LEU A 26 -6.65 11.71 -21.33
C LEU A 26 -7.56 12.93 -21.18
N ASN A 27 -7.28 13.83 -20.24
CA ASN A 27 -8.07 15.05 -20.08
C ASN A 27 -7.88 16.02 -21.25
N LEU A 28 -6.67 16.13 -21.79
CA LEU A 28 -6.41 16.97 -22.96
C LEU A 28 -7.09 16.41 -24.22
N LEU A 29 -7.07 15.08 -24.41
CA LEU A 29 -7.81 14.40 -25.47
C LEU A 29 -9.31 14.59 -25.31
N LYS A 30 -9.86 14.42 -24.09
CA LYS A 30 -11.28 14.62 -23.82
C LYS A 30 -11.74 16.02 -24.21
N TYR A 31 -10.97 17.03 -23.85
CA TYR A 31 -11.23 18.42 -24.26
C TYR A 31 -11.09 18.60 -25.78
N HIS A 32 -10.04 18.04 -26.38
CA HIS A 32 -9.84 18.15 -27.82
C HIS A 32 -10.99 17.54 -28.62
N LEU A 33 -11.47 16.36 -28.23
CA LEU A 33 -12.60 15.70 -28.88
C LEU A 33 -13.90 16.48 -28.67
N SER A 34 -14.11 17.05 -27.47
CA SER A 34 -15.31 17.86 -27.20
C SER A 34 -15.35 19.13 -28.06
N THR A 35 -14.21 19.74 -28.41
CA THR A 35 -14.16 20.85 -29.39
C THR A 35 -14.62 20.46 -30.79
N GLN A 36 -14.71 19.15 -31.09
CA GLN A 36 -15.20 18.60 -32.35
C GLN A 36 -16.62 18.02 -32.22
N ASN A 37 -17.31 18.23 -31.09
CA ASN A 37 -18.56 17.55 -30.74
C ASN A 37 -18.46 16.02 -30.79
N LYS A 38 -17.31 15.48 -30.39
CA LYS A 38 -17.07 14.04 -30.27
C LYS A 38 -16.78 13.69 -28.81
N GLU A 39 -17.13 12.48 -28.43
CA GLU A 39 -16.97 12.00 -27.06
C GLU A 39 -15.71 11.13 -26.93
N LEU A 40 -15.09 11.19 -25.76
CA LEU A 40 -14.03 10.29 -25.32
C LEU A 40 -14.53 9.52 -24.09
N GLU A 41 -14.65 8.22 -24.22
CA GLU A 41 -14.93 7.30 -23.14
C GLU A 41 -13.60 6.91 -22.48
N ILE A 42 -13.34 7.39 -21.27
CA ILE A 42 -12.14 6.99 -20.52
C ILE A 42 -12.32 5.55 -20.04
N GLY A 43 -11.27 4.75 -20.23
CA GLY A 43 -11.25 3.37 -19.83
C GLY A 43 -11.38 3.19 -18.32
N ASN A 44 -12.00 2.10 -17.93
CA ASN A 44 -12.09 1.62 -16.56
C ASN A 44 -11.34 0.28 -16.42
N THR A 45 -11.23 -0.26 -15.20
CA THR A 45 -10.54 -1.54 -14.90
C THR A 45 -11.01 -2.77 -15.72
N LEU A 46 -12.18 -2.68 -16.36
CA LEU A 46 -12.76 -3.72 -17.23
C LEU A 46 -12.56 -3.43 -18.73
N THR A 47 -12.19 -2.20 -19.11
CA THR A 47 -11.79 -1.87 -20.46
C THR A 47 -10.28 -2.02 -20.60
N PHE A 48 -9.84 -2.55 -21.72
CA PHE A 48 -8.44 -2.92 -21.97
C PHE A 48 -7.61 -1.79 -22.59
N PHE A 49 -8.23 -0.62 -22.73
CA PHE A 49 -7.64 0.60 -23.27
C PHE A 49 -7.86 1.71 -22.25
N ASP A 50 -6.91 2.64 -22.18
CA ASP A 50 -7.01 3.79 -21.29
C ASP A 50 -8.11 4.76 -21.75
N ALA A 51 -8.47 4.77 -23.04
CA ALA A 51 -9.67 5.44 -23.55
C ALA A 51 -10.15 4.94 -24.92
N ILE A 52 -11.40 5.28 -25.27
CA ILE A 52 -12.05 4.96 -26.54
C ILE A 52 -12.75 6.21 -27.09
N ALA A 53 -12.53 6.52 -28.36
CA ALA A 53 -13.32 7.48 -29.12
C ALA A 53 -14.23 6.71 -30.10
N PRO A 54 -15.52 6.50 -29.76
CA PRO A 54 -16.42 5.64 -30.55
C PRO A 54 -16.63 6.15 -31.98
N ASN A 55 -16.64 7.47 -32.16
CA ASN A 55 -16.91 8.13 -33.44
C ASN A 55 -15.64 8.64 -34.15
N GLY A 56 -14.46 8.27 -33.65
CA GLY A 56 -13.16 8.78 -34.12
C GLY A 56 -12.91 10.23 -33.73
N PHE A 57 -11.88 10.86 -34.30
CA PHE A 57 -11.50 12.26 -34.05
C PHE A 57 -10.57 12.76 -35.16
N ASP A 58 -10.52 14.07 -35.41
CA ASP A 58 -9.79 14.66 -36.55
C ASP A 58 -10.05 13.88 -37.86
N ASP A 59 -8.98 13.36 -38.47
CA ASP A 59 -9.00 12.56 -39.69
C ASP A 59 -9.18 11.04 -39.44
N TYR A 60 -9.12 10.60 -38.19
CA TYR A 60 -9.34 9.20 -37.82
C TYR A 60 -10.85 8.90 -37.83
N ARG A 61 -11.27 8.05 -38.77
CA ARG A 61 -12.67 7.66 -38.95
C ARG A 61 -13.00 6.33 -38.27
N GLY A 62 -14.14 6.27 -37.61
CA GLY A 62 -14.62 5.11 -36.85
C GLY A 62 -13.94 4.95 -35.49
N LYS A 63 -14.28 3.89 -34.76
CA LYS A 63 -13.83 3.67 -33.38
C LYS A 63 -12.29 3.67 -33.26
N VAL A 64 -11.77 4.55 -32.42
CA VAL A 64 -10.33 4.64 -32.08
C VAL A 64 -10.14 4.28 -30.61
N CYS A 65 -9.16 3.43 -30.32
CA CYS A 65 -8.74 3.10 -28.96
C CYS A 65 -7.39 3.75 -28.64
N PHE A 66 -7.19 4.14 -27.39
CA PHE A 66 -5.99 4.79 -26.90
C PHE A 66 -5.34 3.96 -25.81
N GLU A 67 -4.03 3.80 -25.91
CA GLU A 67 -3.17 3.25 -24.86
C GLU A 67 -2.10 4.29 -24.55
N VAL A 68 -2.00 4.73 -23.30
CA VAL A 68 -1.06 5.74 -22.84
C VAL A 68 -0.01 5.09 -21.95
N LYS A 69 1.28 5.31 -22.28
CA LYS A 69 2.41 4.77 -21.52
C LYS A 69 3.53 5.80 -21.44
N TYR A 70 4.00 6.09 -20.23
CA TYR A 70 5.07 7.09 -20.05
C TYR A 70 6.37 6.72 -20.78
N ASP A 71 6.95 5.55 -20.52
CA ASP A 71 8.11 5.03 -21.26
C ASP A 71 7.71 3.90 -22.25
N ALA A 72 8.18 4.06 -23.48
CA ALA A 72 8.02 3.08 -24.54
C ALA A 72 8.84 1.79 -24.32
N LYS A 73 9.88 1.80 -23.48
CA LYS A 73 10.72 0.63 -23.19
C LYS A 73 9.95 -0.48 -22.45
N GLY A 74 8.96 -0.12 -21.63
CA GLY A 74 8.07 -1.09 -20.99
C GLY A 74 7.28 -1.94 -21.99
N LEU A 75 7.01 -1.40 -23.18
CA LEU A 75 6.36 -2.12 -24.27
C LEU A 75 7.25 -3.24 -24.84
N LEU A 76 8.59 -3.16 -24.74
CA LEU A 76 9.50 -4.20 -25.24
C LEU A 76 9.42 -5.49 -24.42
N TYR A 77 9.54 -5.41 -23.10
CA TYR A 77 9.56 -6.56 -22.19
C TYR A 77 8.22 -7.30 -22.10
N LYS A 78 7.11 -6.61 -22.41
CA LYS A 78 5.75 -7.17 -22.38
C LYS A 78 5.09 -7.26 -23.76
N SER A 79 5.76 -6.89 -24.85
CA SER A 79 5.17 -6.80 -26.20
C SER A 79 4.41 -8.06 -26.60
N SER A 80 4.96 -9.25 -26.34
CA SER A 80 4.28 -10.51 -26.64
C SER A 80 3.04 -10.74 -25.79
N SER A 81 3.02 -10.36 -24.49
CA SER A 81 1.88 -10.58 -23.60
C SER A 81 0.79 -9.50 -23.71
N PHE A 82 1.17 -8.24 -23.89
CA PHE A 82 0.23 -7.14 -24.09
C PHE A 82 -0.45 -7.26 -25.46
N LEU A 83 0.33 -7.46 -26.53
CA LEU A 83 -0.23 -7.59 -27.87
C LEU A 83 -1.02 -8.88 -28.05
N SER A 84 -0.60 -10.00 -27.46
CA SER A 84 -1.42 -11.22 -27.51
C SER A 84 -2.74 -11.05 -26.77
N LYS A 85 -2.76 -10.44 -25.57
CA LYS A 85 -4.01 -10.08 -24.87
C LYS A 85 -4.89 -9.16 -25.73
N PHE A 86 -4.29 -8.13 -26.34
CA PHE A 86 -5.00 -7.23 -27.26
C PHE A 86 -5.60 -7.97 -28.45
N ILE A 87 -4.83 -8.83 -29.13
CA ILE A 87 -5.28 -9.59 -30.31
C ILE A 87 -6.42 -10.53 -29.94
N THR A 88 -6.22 -11.39 -28.93
CA THR A 88 -7.24 -12.35 -28.46
C THR A 88 -8.57 -11.65 -28.14
N GLN A 89 -8.50 -10.41 -27.68
CA GLN A 89 -9.66 -9.66 -27.27
C GLN A 89 -10.34 -8.88 -28.40
N VAL A 90 -9.59 -8.26 -29.30
CA VAL A 90 -10.16 -7.70 -30.53
C VAL A 90 -10.87 -8.81 -31.33
N GLU A 91 -10.33 -10.03 -31.29
CA GLU A 91 -10.97 -11.20 -31.89
C GLU A 91 -12.29 -11.60 -31.21
N SER A 92 -12.42 -11.39 -29.89
CA SER A 92 -13.66 -11.64 -29.14
C SER A 92 -14.80 -10.65 -29.41
N ILE A 93 -14.50 -9.49 -30.01
CA ILE A 93 -15.49 -8.45 -30.34
C ILE A 93 -16.12 -8.75 -31.71
N PRO A 94 -17.45 -8.57 -31.87
CA PRO A 94 -18.12 -8.68 -33.18
C PRO A 94 -17.46 -7.79 -34.23
N PHE A 95 -17.33 -8.29 -35.47
CA PHE A 95 -16.54 -7.65 -36.53
C PHE A 95 -16.85 -6.16 -36.74
N ASP A 96 -18.14 -5.79 -36.75
CA ASP A 96 -18.60 -4.41 -36.98
C ASP A 96 -18.34 -3.47 -35.79
N ALA A 97 -18.11 -4.03 -34.60
CA ALA A 97 -17.85 -3.30 -33.36
C ALA A 97 -16.35 -3.17 -33.04
N ARG A 98 -15.47 -3.79 -33.85
CA ARG A 98 -14.01 -3.78 -33.66
C ARG A 98 -13.42 -2.37 -33.85
N PRO A 99 -12.38 -2.01 -33.10
CA PRO A 99 -11.68 -0.75 -33.30
C PRO A 99 -11.00 -0.72 -34.66
N LYS A 100 -11.09 0.42 -35.35
CA LYS A 100 -10.43 0.64 -36.65
C LYS A 100 -8.99 1.12 -36.47
N THR A 101 -8.71 1.83 -35.38
CA THR A 101 -7.38 2.36 -35.08
C THR A 101 -7.06 2.16 -33.59
N LEU A 102 -5.83 1.73 -33.29
CA LEU A 102 -5.23 1.77 -31.97
C LEU A 102 -4.12 2.83 -31.98
N ILE A 103 -4.20 3.81 -31.09
CA ILE A 103 -3.17 4.84 -30.90
C ILE A 103 -2.42 4.55 -29.60
N ILE A 104 -1.12 4.27 -29.71
CA ILE A 104 -0.22 4.10 -28.56
C ILE A 104 0.53 5.43 -28.36
N ILE A 105 0.27 6.08 -27.23
CA ILE A 105 0.80 7.39 -26.87
C ILE A 105 1.94 7.22 -25.87
N SER A 106 3.09 7.85 -26.11
CA SER A 106 4.20 7.88 -25.16
C SER A 106 4.78 9.26 -24.91
N ALA A 107 5.24 9.48 -23.68
CA ALA A 107 5.95 10.70 -23.28
C ALA A 107 7.37 10.74 -23.86
N THR A 108 7.92 9.59 -24.23
CA THR A 108 9.26 9.45 -24.82
C THR A 108 9.15 8.98 -26.27
N SER A 109 10.20 9.23 -27.06
CA SER A 109 10.24 8.74 -28.44
C SER A 109 10.27 7.21 -28.45
N ILE A 110 9.36 6.60 -29.21
CA ILE A 110 9.24 5.15 -29.32
C ILE A 110 10.34 4.66 -30.28
N PRO A 111 11.28 3.80 -29.84
CA PRO A 111 12.35 3.31 -30.71
C PRO A 111 11.80 2.50 -31.89
N ASP A 112 12.41 2.61 -33.07
CA ASP A 112 11.91 1.96 -34.29
C ASP A 112 11.89 0.44 -34.20
N GLN A 113 12.80 -0.16 -33.42
CA GLN A 113 12.79 -1.59 -33.12
C GLN A 113 11.50 -2.03 -32.40
N VAL A 114 10.96 -1.20 -31.51
CA VAL A 114 9.69 -1.45 -30.81
C VAL A 114 8.54 -1.36 -31.79
N LYS A 115 8.51 -0.29 -32.61
CA LYS A 115 7.48 -0.09 -33.65
C LYS A 115 7.45 -1.30 -34.60
N ALA A 116 8.62 -1.72 -35.09
CA ALA A 116 8.75 -2.86 -35.99
C ALA A 116 8.37 -4.19 -35.32
N SER A 117 8.59 -4.36 -34.02
CA SER A 117 8.18 -5.57 -33.30
C SER A 117 6.66 -5.63 -33.10
N ILE A 118 6.04 -4.51 -32.71
CA ILE A 118 4.58 -4.39 -32.59
C ILE A 118 3.90 -4.60 -33.94
N GLN A 119 4.45 -4.01 -35.02
CA GLN A 119 3.95 -4.17 -36.38
C GLN A 119 4.10 -5.61 -36.90
N ARG A 120 5.19 -6.31 -36.55
CA ARG A 120 5.41 -7.73 -36.93
C ARG A 120 4.50 -8.70 -36.19
N VAL A 121 4.14 -8.41 -34.94
CA VAL A 121 3.17 -9.20 -34.15
C VAL A 121 1.73 -8.87 -34.57
N GLY A 122 1.51 -7.78 -35.30
CA GLY A 122 0.21 -7.32 -35.78
C GLY A 122 -0.58 -8.41 -36.51
N ILE A 123 -1.72 -8.78 -35.90
CA ILE A 123 -2.85 -9.61 -36.40
C ILE A 123 -2.47 -10.58 -37.53
N PRO A 124 -2.02 -11.80 -37.18
CA PRO A 124 -1.86 -12.87 -38.17
C PRO A 124 -3.24 -13.20 -38.78
N ASN A 125 -3.41 -12.96 -40.08
CA ASN A 125 -4.42 -13.60 -40.93
C ASN A 125 -5.92 -13.50 -40.57
N SER A 126 -6.38 -12.56 -39.73
CA SER A 126 -7.82 -12.33 -39.54
C SER A 126 -8.29 -11.12 -40.34
N LYS A 127 -9.49 -11.19 -40.94
CA LYS A 127 -10.09 -10.20 -41.86
C LYS A 127 -10.30 -8.78 -41.27
N SER A 128 -9.73 -8.46 -40.11
CA SER A 128 -9.89 -7.18 -39.41
C SER A 128 -8.68 -6.27 -39.55
N THR A 129 -8.87 -5.15 -40.24
CA THR A 129 -7.86 -4.11 -40.46
C THR A 129 -7.85 -3.09 -39.30
N CYS A 130 -7.35 -3.47 -38.12
CA CYS A 130 -7.07 -2.50 -37.06
C CYS A 130 -5.69 -1.85 -37.31
N ARG A 131 -5.66 -0.54 -37.58
CA ARG A 131 -4.43 0.21 -37.83
C ARG A 131 -3.77 0.62 -36.50
N ILE A 132 -2.51 0.25 -36.29
CA ILE A 132 -1.75 0.70 -35.11
C ILE A 132 -0.98 1.98 -35.48
N VAL A 133 -1.13 3.02 -34.66
CA VAL A 133 -0.48 4.33 -34.80
C VAL A 133 0.24 4.68 -33.51
N PHE A 134 1.40 5.33 -33.64
CA PHE A 134 2.26 5.72 -32.53
C PHE A 134 2.30 7.24 -32.42
N TRP A 135 2.05 7.76 -31.22
CA TRP A 135 2.18 9.18 -30.90
C TRP A 135 3.32 9.38 -29.90
N GLY A 136 4.25 10.26 -30.25
CA GLY A 136 5.34 10.66 -29.38
C GLY A 136 5.23 12.13 -28.94
N PRO A 137 6.35 12.72 -28.47
CA PRO A 137 6.41 14.11 -28.05
C PRO A 137 5.92 15.11 -29.11
N ASP A 138 6.17 14.83 -30.39
CA ASP A 138 5.81 15.73 -31.49
C ASP A 138 4.30 15.83 -31.70
N GLU A 139 3.59 14.69 -31.70
CA GLU A 139 2.13 14.66 -31.78
C GLU A 139 1.48 15.32 -30.57
N LEU A 140 2.02 15.06 -29.37
CA LEU A 140 1.55 15.69 -28.13
C LEU A 140 1.76 17.21 -28.15
N ASN A 141 2.90 17.68 -28.66
CA ASN A 141 3.18 19.11 -28.81
C ASN A 141 2.17 19.80 -29.73
N LYS A 142 1.73 19.15 -30.82
CA LYS A 142 0.67 19.68 -31.69
C LYS A 142 -0.64 19.87 -30.93
N LEU A 143 -1.01 18.91 -30.09
CA LEU A 143 -2.20 18.96 -29.24
C LEU A 143 -2.11 20.08 -28.20
N VAL A 144 -0.99 20.20 -27.49
CA VAL A 144 -0.73 21.26 -26.50
C VAL A 144 -0.76 22.64 -27.14
N THR A 145 -0.19 22.78 -28.34
CA THR A 145 -0.16 24.07 -29.05
C THR A 145 -1.54 24.49 -29.55
N LYS A 146 -2.42 23.53 -29.88
CA LYS A 146 -3.81 23.81 -30.26
C LYS A 146 -4.64 24.30 -29.06
N HIS A 147 -4.35 23.83 -27.85
CA HIS A 147 -5.12 24.11 -26.63
C HIS A 147 -4.24 24.59 -25.45
N PRO A 148 -3.52 25.70 -25.56
CA PRO A 148 -2.47 26.07 -24.59
C PRO A 148 -3.01 26.47 -23.21
N ALA A 149 -4.15 27.15 -23.15
CA ALA A 149 -4.78 27.53 -21.88
C ALA A 149 -5.24 26.30 -21.11
N LYS A 150 -5.92 25.37 -21.81
CA LYS A 150 -6.41 24.12 -21.19
C LYS A 150 -5.26 23.20 -20.76
N ALA A 151 -4.20 23.10 -21.56
CA ALA A 151 -3.02 22.31 -21.20
C ALA A 151 -2.36 22.82 -19.89
N ASN A 152 -2.24 24.14 -19.72
CA ASN A 152 -1.76 24.73 -18.46
C ASN A 152 -2.68 24.42 -17.28
N GLU A 153 -4.00 24.61 -17.46
CA GLU A 153 -4.99 24.33 -16.42
C GLU A 153 -4.93 22.87 -15.95
N ILE A 154 -4.88 21.92 -16.89
CA ILE A 154 -4.79 20.49 -16.58
C ILE A 154 -3.48 20.19 -15.83
N SER A 155 -2.34 20.69 -16.33
CA SER A 155 -1.03 20.46 -15.71
C SER A 155 -0.95 20.92 -14.26
N ASN A 156 -1.68 21.97 -13.89
CA ASN A 156 -1.67 22.53 -12.54
C ASN A 156 -2.68 21.86 -11.60
N ASN A 157 -3.61 21.04 -12.13
CA ASN A 157 -4.72 20.45 -11.37
C ASN A 157 -4.79 18.91 -11.53
N LEU A 158 -3.69 18.25 -11.89
CA LEU A 158 -3.67 16.81 -12.19
C LEU A 158 -4.21 15.95 -11.05
N PHE A 159 -3.84 16.27 -9.81
CA PHE A 159 -4.32 15.56 -8.63
C PHE A 159 -5.83 15.73 -8.45
N THR A 160 -6.34 16.96 -8.52
CA THR A 160 -7.78 17.25 -8.42
C THR A 160 -8.57 16.51 -9.50
N LEU A 161 -8.08 16.50 -10.74
CA LEU A 161 -8.73 15.77 -11.84
C LEU A 161 -8.77 14.25 -11.61
N ARG A 162 -7.74 13.67 -10.99
CA ARG A 162 -7.75 12.26 -10.59
C ARG A 162 -8.78 11.99 -9.50
N LEU A 163 -8.84 12.85 -8.48
CA LEU A 163 -9.84 12.72 -7.42
C LEU A 163 -11.26 12.83 -7.98
N GLU A 164 -11.54 13.79 -8.86
CA GLU A 164 -12.85 13.94 -9.51
C GLU A 164 -13.23 12.71 -10.36
N ALA A 165 -12.26 12.11 -11.05
CA ALA A 165 -12.47 10.88 -11.81
C ALA A 165 -12.74 9.68 -10.90
N ALA A 166 -12.04 9.58 -9.77
CA ALA A 166 -12.22 8.50 -8.80
C ALA A 166 -13.56 8.60 -8.05
N VAL A 167 -14.05 9.82 -7.78
CA VAL A 167 -15.29 10.08 -7.02
C VAL A 167 -16.56 9.92 -7.86
N ASN A 168 -16.46 9.93 -9.18
CA ASN A 168 -17.57 9.61 -10.08
C ASN A 168 -17.37 8.23 -10.73
N PRO A 169 -17.28 7.13 -9.96
CA PRO A 169 -17.08 5.83 -10.55
C PRO A 169 -18.34 5.42 -11.33
N ILE A 170 -18.12 4.80 -12.48
CA ILE A 170 -19.09 3.86 -13.05
C ILE A 170 -19.29 2.79 -11.96
N GLU A 171 -20.54 2.43 -11.63
CA GLU A 171 -20.85 1.39 -10.61
C GLU A 171 -19.96 0.15 -10.84
N GLN A 172 -18.91 0.02 -10.04
CA GLN A 172 -17.95 -1.06 -10.13
C GLN A 172 -18.01 -1.90 -8.87
N ASP A 173 -18.08 -3.21 -9.06
CA ASP A 173 -17.94 -4.18 -7.98
C ASP A 173 -16.47 -4.17 -7.50
N TRP A 174 -16.24 -3.53 -6.35
CA TRP A 174 -14.92 -3.43 -5.73
C TRP A 174 -14.31 -4.81 -5.44
N ARG A 175 -15.13 -5.87 -5.28
CA ARG A 175 -14.62 -7.23 -5.07
C ARG A 175 -13.95 -7.77 -6.33
N LYS A 176 -14.49 -7.48 -7.52
CA LYS A 176 -13.82 -7.84 -8.80
C LYS A 176 -12.49 -7.10 -8.97
N LYS A 177 -12.46 -5.82 -8.59
CA LYS A 177 -11.21 -5.02 -8.58
C LYS A 177 -10.20 -5.62 -7.61
N ARG A 178 -10.63 -5.99 -6.39
CA ARG A 178 -9.81 -6.69 -5.40
C ARG A 178 -9.24 -7.99 -5.96
N ASP A 179 -10.04 -8.82 -6.60
CA ASP A 179 -9.59 -10.12 -7.12
C ASP A 179 -8.51 -9.95 -8.20
N THR A 180 -8.63 -8.90 -9.02
CA THR A 180 -7.60 -8.52 -10.00
C THR A 180 -6.29 -8.11 -9.30
N ILE A 181 -6.37 -7.32 -8.22
CA ILE A 181 -5.20 -6.92 -7.43
C ILE A 181 -4.55 -8.14 -6.75
N VAL A 182 -5.36 -9.05 -6.19
CA VAL A 182 -4.88 -10.30 -5.59
C VAL A 182 -4.18 -11.17 -6.63
N GLN A 183 -4.66 -11.24 -7.86
CA GLN A 183 -3.99 -11.97 -8.93
C GLN A 183 -2.62 -11.34 -9.28
N ASN A 184 -2.54 -10.00 -9.33
CA ASN A 184 -1.27 -9.29 -9.54
C ASN A 184 -0.26 -9.54 -8.39
N LEU A 185 -0.75 -9.59 -7.15
CA LEU A 185 0.04 -9.96 -5.98
C LEU A 185 0.53 -11.40 -6.08
N LYS A 186 -0.33 -12.33 -6.50
CA LYS A 186 0.05 -13.74 -6.73
C LYS A 186 1.15 -13.88 -7.76
N ASP A 187 1.03 -13.19 -8.90
CA ASP A 187 2.07 -13.19 -9.92
C ASP A 187 3.40 -12.62 -9.39
N SER A 188 3.35 -11.66 -8.47
CA SER A 188 4.54 -11.10 -7.81
C SER A 188 5.17 -12.06 -6.80
N PHE A 189 4.34 -12.79 -6.05
CA PHE A 189 4.76 -13.86 -5.15
C PHE A 189 5.42 -15.01 -5.93
N ASP A 190 4.82 -15.47 -7.03
CA ASP A 190 5.35 -16.56 -7.85
C ASP A 190 6.74 -16.25 -8.43
N ARG A 191 6.99 -14.98 -8.79
CA ARG A 191 8.31 -14.48 -9.23
C ARG A 191 9.37 -14.43 -8.12
N GLY A 192 8.98 -14.57 -6.85
CA GLY A 192 9.90 -14.57 -5.71
C GLY A 192 10.53 -13.21 -5.39
N GLN A 193 9.81 -12.12 -5.68
CA GLN A 193 10.25 -10.75 -5.43
C GLN A 193 9.32 -10.09 -4.38
N LEU A 194 9.00 -10.78 -3.29
CA LEU A 194 8.09 -10.28 -2.26
C LEU A 194 8.84 -10.02 -0.93
N SER A 195 8.57 -8.88 -0.31
CA SER A 195 8.89 -8.60 1.10
C SER A 195 7.60 -8.36 1.87
N LEU A 196 7.52 -8.84 3.11
CA LEU A 196 6.36 -8.63 3.96
C LEU A 196 6.60 -7.45 4.90
N PHE A 197 5.59 -6.62 5.12
CA PHE A 197 5.60 -5.50 6.06
C PHE A 197 4.48 -5.76 7.07
N LEU A 198 4.85 -6.07 8.32
CA LEU A 198 3.90 -6.56 9.34
C LEU A 198 3.69 -5.50 10.42
N GLY A 199 2.43 -5.12 10.63
CA GLY A 199 2.04 -4.18 11.66
C GLY A 199 1.28 -4.83 12.81
N ALA A 200 0.85 -4.00 13.75
CA ALA A 200 0.23 -4.42 15.01
C ALA A 200 -1.02 -5.31 14.80
N GLY A 201 -1.73 -5.16 13.68
CA GLY A 201 -2.89 -6.02 13.38
C GLY A 201 -2.54 -7.51 13.27
N VAL A 202 -1.29 -7.86 12.92
CA VAL A 202 -0.82 -9.25 12.91
C VAL A 202 -0.72 -9.78 14.34
N SER A 203 -0.05 -9.07 15.24
CA SER A 203 0.08 -9.46 16.65
C SER A 203 -1.25 -9.42 17.40
N SER A 204 -2.11 -8.44 17.09
CA SER A 204 -3.47 -8.36 17.67
C SER A 204 -4.34 -9.55 17.26
N SER A 205 -4.11 -10.17 16.10
CA SER A 205 -4.82 -11.40 15.72
C SER A 205 -4.52 -12.60 16.64
N ALA A 206 -3.41 -12.53 17.39
CA ALA A 206 -3.00 -13.49 18.41
C ALA A 206 -3.30 -13.01 19.85
N GLY A 207 -4.04 -11.90 19.99
CA GLY A 207 -4.47 -11.34 21.27
C GLY A 207 -3.51 -10.31 21.88
N MET A 208 -2.45 -9.88 21.19
CA MET A 208 -1.54 -8.86 21.73
C MET A 208 -2.25 -7.50 21.86
N PRO A 209 -1.96 -6.73 22.94
CA PRO A 209 -2.59 -5.43 23.16
C PRO A 209 -2.15 -4.44 22.07
N GLY A 210 -3.07 -3.53 21.71
CA GLY A 210 -2.72 -2.38 20.90
C GLY A 210 -1.79 -1.44 21.65
N TRP A 211 -1.03 -0.64 20.91
CA TRP A 211 0.00 0.23 21.48
C TRP A 211 -0.51 1.22 22.52
N GLY A 212 -1.61 1.91 22.24
CA GLY A 212 -2.23 2.83 23.19
C GLY A 212 -2.63 2.14 24.50
N ASN A 213 -3.09 0.89 24.42
CA ASN A 213 -3.49 0.12 25.60
C ASN A 213 -2.28 -0.27 26.44
N LEU A 214 -1.20 -0.75 25.81
CA LEU A 214 0.04 -1.06 26.53
C LEU A 214 0.60 0.16 27.25
N LEU A 215 0.67 1.30 26.56
CA LEU A 215 1.19 2.55 27.13
C LEU A 215 0.32 3.04 28.29
N ASN A 216 -1.01 2.97 28.14
CA ASN A 216 -1.92 3.33 29.22
C ASN A 216 -1.74 2.41 30.43
N SER A 217 -1.63 1.09 30.24
CA SER A 217 -1.40 0.14 31.33
C SER A 217 -0.06 0.37 32.04
N LEU A 218 1.01 0.62 31.28
CA LEU A 218 2.32 0.96 31.86
C LEU A 218 2.29 2.28 32.62
N PHE A 219 1.55 3.28 32.11
CA PHE A 219 1.41 4.57 32.77
C PHE A 219 0.61 4.44 34.08
N ILE A 220 -0.48 3.67 34.07
CA ILE A 220 -1.24 3.34 35.28
C ILE A 220 -0.34 2.63 36.29
N SER A 221 0.40 1.59 35.87
CA SER A 221 1.31 0.86 36.74
C SER A 221 2.38 1.77 37.37
N TYR A 222 2.99 2.65 36.57
CA TYR A 222 3.95 3.64 37.06
C TYR A 222 3.33 4.60 38.08
N LEU A 223 2.16 5.19 37.79
CA LEU A 223 1.49 6.10 38.72
C LEU A 223 1.05 5.39 40.01
N THR A 224 0.59 4.15 39.91
CA THR A 224 0.27 3.31 41.08
C THR A 224 1.49 3.15 41.98
N GLN A 225 2.68 2.91 41.43
CA GLN A 225 3.91 2.82 42.21
C GLN A 225 4.34 4.17 42.81
N GLU A 226 4.25 5.27 42.05
CA GLU A 226 4.64 6.59 42.56
C GLU A 226 3.72 7.11 43.68
N PHE A 227 2.42 6.80 43.60
CA PHE A 227 1.43 7.23 44.58
C PHE A 227 1.10 6.19 45.66
N ASP A 228 1.78 5.03 45.68
CA ASP A 228 1.51 3.94 46.64
C ASP A 228 1.61 4.41 48.12
N THR A 229 2.48 5.38 48.39
CA THR A 229 2.66 5.97 49.72
C THR A 229 1.80 7.21 49.99
N ASP A 230 1.09 7.71 49.00
CA ASP A 230 0.27 8.91 49.11
C ASP A 230 -1.15 8.57 49.59
N LYS A 231 -1.47 8.93 50.83
CA LYS A 231 -2.79 8.67 51.44
C LYS A 231 -3.92 9.49 50.83
N THR A 232 -3.62 10.48 50.00
CA THR A 232 -4.63 11.34 49.35
C THR A 232 -5.16 10.74 48.05
N ILE A 233 -4.40 9.84 47.42
CA ILE A 233 -4.76 9.23 46.15
C ILE A 233 -5.16 7.78 46.40
N ASN A 234 -6.40 7.47 46.03
CA ASN A 234 -6.86 6.09 46.02
C ASN A 234 -6.35 5.38 44.76
N ILE A 235 -5.54 4.33 44.93
CA ILE A 235 -4.93 3.58 43.84
C ILE A 235 -5.99 3.04 42.86
N SER A 236 -7.19 2.70 43.33
CA SER A 236 -8.27 2.21 42.46
C SER A 236 -8.84 3.27 41.51
N GLU A 237 -8.60 4.55 41.76
CA GLU A 237 -9.08 5.67 40.95
C GLU A 237 -8.08 6.08 39.86
N ILE A 238 -6.83 5.61 39.93
CA ILE A 238 -5.76 5.93 38.95
C ILE A 238 -6.15 5.58 37.51
N PRO A 239 -6.76 4.42 37.20
CA PRO A 239 -7.21 4.12 35.83
C PRO A 239 -8.23 5.14 35.29
N GLU A 240 -9.16 5.59 36.13
CA GLU A 240 -10.19 6.57 35.75
C GLU A 240 -9.56 7.96 35.56
N MET A 241 -8.60 8.33 36.41
CA MET A 241 -7.83 9.58 36.26
C MET A 241 -7.02 9.60 34.95
N VAL A 242 -6.38 8.49 34.59
CA VAL A 242 -5.61 8.37 33.34
C VAL A 242 -6.54 8.42 32.12
N ASP A 243 -7.67 7.72 32.14
CA ASP A 243 -8.67 7.78 31.05
C ASP A 243 -9.22 9.21 30.89
N ARG A 244 -9.51 9.89 32.01
CA ARG A 244 -9.94 11.29 31.99
C ARG A 244 -8.86 12.23 31.47
N LEU A 245 -7.59 12.02 31.85
CA LEU A 245 -6.46 12.80 31.34
C LEU A 245 -6.34 12.68 29.81
N ASN A 246 -6.43 11.45 29.28
CA ASN A 246 -6.38 11.18 27.84
C ASN A 246 -7.56 11.80 27.07
N LYS A 247 -8.71 11.99 27.71
CA LYS A 247 -9.91 12.61 27.10
C LYS A 247 -9.88 14.14 27.17
N VAL A 248 -9.39 14.70 28.28
CA VAL A 248 -9.43 16.14 28.56
C VAL A 248 -8.22 16.87 28.00
N SER A 249 -7.06 16.21 28.00
CA SER A 249 -5.87 16.74 27.34
C SER A 249 -5.66 16.02 26.02
N GLU A 250 -5.26 16.74 24.96
CA GLU A 250 -4.78 16.14 23.71
C GLU A 250 -3.46 15.36 23.90
N SER A 251 -3.16 14.90 25.12
CA SER A 251 -1.94 14.17 25.43
C SER A 251 -1.97 12.83 24.70
N SER A 252 -1.09 12.69 23.71
CA SER A 252 -0.91 11.41 23.04
C SER A 252 -0.33 10.37 24.01
N PRO A 253 -0.62 9.06 23.82
CA PRO A 253 0.04 7.99 24.56
C PRO A 253 1.58 8.09 24.56
N LEU A 254 2.17 8.70 23.51
CA LEU A 254 3.61 8.94 23.39
C LEU A 254 4.16 9.88 24.47
N MET A 255 3.35 10.81 24.99
CA MET A 255 3.72 11.64 26.14
C MET A 255 3.78 10.80 27.43
N GLY A 256 2.82 9.88 27.61
CA GLY A 256 2.87 8.89 28.68
C GLY A 256 4.15 8.05 28.62
N ALA A 257 4.50 7.55 27.43
CA ALA A 257 5.75 6.83 27.19
C ALA A 257 6.99 7.65 27.58
N ARG A 258 7.01 8.95 27.27
CA ARG A 258 8.09 9.87 27.65
C ARG A 258 8.19 10.06 29.17
N TYR A 259 7.06 10.21 29.86
CA TYR A 259 7.04 10.30 31.32
C TYR A 259 7.56 9.03 31.98
N ILE A 260 7.08 7.87 31.54
CA ILE A 260 7.52 6.57 32.07
C ILE A 260 9.03 6.41 31.87
N ARG A 261 9.54 6.69 30.66
CA ARG A 261 10.98 6.61 30.37
C ARG A 261 11.80 7.54 31.26
N LYS A 262 11.37 8.79 31.45
CA LYS A 262 12.09 9.78 32.28
C LYS A 262 12.00 9.46 33.79
N GLY A 263 10.86 8.98 34.25
CA GLY A 263 10.63 8.59 35.65
C GLY A 263 11.44 7.36 36.06
N LEU A 264 11.48 6.34 35.20
CA LEU A 264 12.20 5.09 35.48
C LEU A 264 13.72 5.21 35.30
N THR A 265 14.20 6.08 34.40
CA THR A 265 15.65 6.34 34.24
C THR A 265 16.25 7.22 35.33
N GLY A 266 15.43 7.97 36.08
CA GLY A 266 15.90 8.87 37.14
C GLY A 266 16.30 8.18 38.45
N LYS A 267 15.92 6.92 38.68
CA LYS A 267 16.12 6.22 39.96
C LYS A 267 17.27 5.19 39.98
N THR A 268 17.77 4.73 38.82
CA THR A 268 18.94 3.81 38.70
C THR A 268 19.53 3.83 37.28
N PRO A 269 20.82 3.49 37.09
CA PRO A 269 21.43 3.37 35.77
C PRO A 269 21.07 2.02 35.11
N ALA A 270 19.79 1.74 34.90
CA ALA A 270 19.35 0.48 34.30
C ALA A 270 18.20 0.68 33.30
N THR A 271 18.55 1.04 32.07
CA THR A 271 17.67 0.89 30.90
C THR A 271 17.05 -0.51 30.82
N ASP A 272 17.74 -1.54 31.32
CA ASP A 272 17.28 -2.93 31.30
C ASP A 272 16.02 -3.17 32.15
N ASN A 273 15.87 -2.51 33.30
CA ASN A 273 14.67 -2.69 34.14
C ASN A 273 13.41 -2.16 33.45
N PHE A 274 13.53 -1.05 32.72
CA PHE A 274 12.42 -0.48 31.97
C PHE A 274 12.00 -1.41 30.81
N VAL A 275 12.97 -1.90 30.05
CA VAL A 275 12.71 -2.78 28.91
C VAL A 275 12.10 -4.11 29.38
N ASN A 276 12.56 -4.65 30.51
CA ASN A 276 11.99 -5.84 31.12
C ASN A 276 10.53 -5.62 31.55
N ALA A 277 10.24 -4.53 32.26
CA ALA A 277 8.88 -4.20 32.70
C ALA A 277 7.90 -4.03 31.52
N ILE A 278 8.34 -3.40 30.43
CA ILE A 278 7.55 -3.29 29.19
C ILE A 278 7.31 -4.67 28.60
N THR A 279 8.35 -5.50 28.52
CA THR A 279 8.26 -6.84 27.95
C THR A 279 7.27 -7.68 28.76
N GLU A 280 7.40 -7.74 30.08
CA GLU A 280 6.47 -8.46 30.95
C GLU A 280 5.03 -7.97 30.76
N SER A 281 4.80 -6.65 30.81
CA SER A 281 3.47 -6.07 30.60
C SER A 281 2.88 -6.41 29.22
N LEU A 282 3.70 -6.39 28.16
CA LEU A 282 3.28 -6.70 26.79
C LEU A 282 2.68 -8.11 26.68
N TYR A 283 3.29 -9.10 27.30
CA TYR A 283 2.85 -10.49 27.23
C TYR A 283 1.82 -10.85 28.31
N GLU A 284 1.83 -10.21 29.48
CA GLU A 284 0.81 -10.38 30.52
C GLU A 284 -0.56 -9.86 30.08
N LEU A 285 -0.60 -8.71 29.39
CA LEU A 285 -1.83 -8.09 28.88
C LEU A 285 -2.40 -8.81 27.65
N ARG A 286 -1.72 -9.84 27.14
CA ARG A 286 -2.18 -10.61 25.99
C ARG A 286 -3.50 -11.31 26.31
N ASN A 287 -4.49 -11.12 25.45
CA ASN A 287 -5.76 -11.83 25.56
C ASN A 287 -5.60 -13.33 25.20
N LYS A 288 -5.71 -14.19 26.21
CA LYS A 288 -5.53 -15.64 26.09
C LYS A 288 -6.69 -16.36 25.38
N SER A 289 -7.81 -15.69 25.09
CA SER A 289 -8.89 -16.30 24.29
C SER A 289 -8.50 -16.51 22.83
N PHE A 290 -7.51 -15.76 22.35
CA PHE A 290 -6.95 -15.92 21.02
C PHE A 290 -5.86 -16.99 21.02
N ASN A 291 -5.76 -17.73 19.93
CA ASN A 291 -4.63 -18.63 19.71
C ASN A 291 -3.36 -17.79 19.46
N ILE A 292 -2.25 -18.14 20.13
CA ILE A 292 -0.96 -17.47 19.95
C ILE A 292 -0.43 -17.64 18.52
N SER A 293 -0.70 -18.79 17.91
CA SER A 293 -0.49 -19.07 16.49
C SER A 293 -1.79 -18.79 15.73
N SER A 294 -2.15 -17.52 15.62
CA SER A 294 -3.38 -17.13 14.90
C SER A 294 -3.35 -17.65 13.46
N PRO A 295 -4.52 -17.87 12.82
CA PRO A 295 -4.58 -18.29 11.42
C PRO A 295 -3.81 -17.35 10.48
N LEU A 296 -3.76 -16.05 10.82
CA LEU A 296 -3.00 -15.06 10.06
C LEU A 296 -1.49 -15.29 10.16
N ILE A 297 -0.97 -15.48 11.37
CA ILE A 297 0.47 -15.74 11.61
C ILE A 297 0.89 -17.06 10.95
N GLN A 298 0.04 -18.09 11.04
CA GLN A 298 0.27 -19.39 10.38
C GLN A 298 0.38 -19.25 8.85
N GLU A 299 -0.53 -18.50 8.23
CA GLU A 299 -0.49 -18.32 6.77
C GLU A 299 0.67 -17.41 6.33
N ILE A 300 1.03 -16.39 7.12
CA ILE A 300 2.26 -15.59 6.89
C ILE A 300 3.50 -16.50 6.92
N ALA A 301 3.63 -17.37 7.92
CA ALA A 301 4.73 -18.32 7.99
C ALA A 301 4.72 -19.30 6.80
N THR A 302 3.54 -19.72 6.34
CA THR A 302 3.38 -20.58 5.15
C THR A 302 3.86 -19.88 3.88
N MET A 303 3.61 -18.58 3.72
CA MET A 303 4.15 -17.79 2.61
C MET A 303 5.68 -17.71 2.63
N CYS A 304 6.28 -17.67 3.82
CA CYS A 304 7.72 -17.63 4.01
C CYS A 304 8.42 -18.96 3.73
N MET A 305 7.68 -20.07 3.63
CA MET A 305 8.26 -21.39 3.42
C MET A 305 8.97 -21.48 2.06
N PRO A 306 10.26 -21.86 2.02
CA PRO A 306 10.99 -22.07 0.78
C PRO A 306 10.33 -23.15 -0.09
N ARG A 307 10.32 -22.96 -1.41
CA ARG A 307 9.82 -23.95 -2.38
C ARG A 307 10.98 -24.58 -3.12
N ARG A 308 10.69 -25.61 -3.94
CA ARG A 308 11.65 -26.20 -4.89
C ARG A 308 12.28 -25.16 -5.83
N THR A 309 11.60 -24.03 -6.06
CA THR A 309 12.09 -22.91 -6.89
C THR A 309 12.75 -21.79 -6.07
N GLY A 310 13.10 -22.06 -4.80
CA GLY A 310 13.65 -21.11 -3.86
C GLY A 310 12.60 -20.39 -2.99
N ALA A 311 13.09 -19.53 -2.10
CA ALA A 311 12.27 -18.68 -1.24
C ALA A 311 11.52 -17.63 -2.06
N LYS A 312 10.20 -17.52 -1.83
CA LYS A 312 9.33 -16.54 -2.49
C LYS A 312 9.27 -15.21 -1.76
N VAL A 313 9.34 -15.26 -0.42
CA VAL A 313 9.53 -14.10 0.44
C VAL A 313 11.02 -13.93 0.68
N LYS A 314 11.55 -12.73 0.41
CA LYS A 314 12.98 -12.40 0.56
C LYS A 314 13.33 -11.81 1.92
N SER A 315 12.38 -11.11 2.53
CA SER A 315 12.55 -10.49 3.83
C SER A 315 11.21 -10.18 4.48
N VAL A 316 11.23 -10.06 5.80
CA VAL A 316 10.11 -9.54 6.59
C VAL A 316 10.58 -8.27 7.29
N VAL A 317 9.81 -7.20 7.16
CA VAL A 317 9.96 -5.96 7.93
C VAL A 317 8.84 -5.97 8.96
N ASN A 318 9.20 -6.15 10.23
CA ASN A 318 8.28 -6.25 11.34
C ASN A 318 8.32 -4.96 12.16
N TYR A 319 7.16 -4.32 12.32
CA TYR A 319 6.99 -3.13 13.15
C TYR A 319 6.58 -3.50 14.59
N ASN A 320 6.31 -4.77 14.83
CA ASN A 320 5.91 -5.28 16.13
C ASN A 320 7.14 -5.59 16.98
N PHE A 321 6.99 -5.40 18.29
CA PHE A 321 8.03 -5.68 19.26
C PHE A 321 8.09 -7.16 19.66
N ASP A 322 6.98 -7.88 19.57
CA ASP A 322 6.91 -9.28 19.98
C ASP A 322 7.67 -10.24 19.05
N ASP A 323 7.81 -11.48 19.52
CA ASP A 323 8.47 -12.61 18.84
C ASP A 323 7.47 -13.66 18.30
N LEU A 324 6.21 -13.29 18.07
CA LEU A 324 5.18 -14.27 17.71
C LEU A 324 5.41 -14.89 16.33
N LEU A 325 5.95 -14.11 15.38
CA LEU A 325 6.29 -14.62 14.06
C LEU A 325 7.44 -15.62 14.14
N GLU A 326 8.49 -15.29 14.87
CA GLU A 326 9.71 -16.09 15.08
C GLU A 326 9.36 -17.47 15.65
N ARG A 327 8.45 -17.50 16.63
CA ARG A 327 7.93 -18.76 17.20
C ARG A 327 7.23 -19.60 16.15
N GLN A 328 6.41 -18.98 15.31
CA GLN A 328 5.71 -19.70 14.25
C GLN A 328 6.69 -20.18 13.17
N LEU A 329 7.67 -19.36 12.77
CA LEU A 329 8.70 -19.74 11.81
C LEU A 329 9.52 -20.93 12.32
N THR A 330 9.92 -20.90 13.59
CA THR A 330 10.62 -22.00 14.27
C THR A 330 9.77 -23.28 14.25
N THR A 331 8.48 -23.16 14.62
CA THR A 331 7.54 -24.30 14.64
C THR A 331 7.33 -24.89 13.25
N SER A 332 7.35 -24.05 12.22
CA SER A 332 7.25 -24.45 10.81
C SER A 332 8.57 -24.94 10.20
N GLY A 333 9.67 -24.99 10.97
CA GLY A 333 10.99 -25.43 10.51
C GLY A 333 11.66 -24.48 9.51
N ILE A 334 11.33 -23.18 9.56
CA ILE A 334 11.88 -22.17 8.66
C ILE A 334 13.09 -21.51 9.33
N SER A 335 14.25 -21.64 8.70
CA SER A 335 15.48 -20.96 9.11
C SER A 335 15.32 -19.44 8.96
N HIS A 336 15.57 -18.68 10.02
CA HIS A 336 15.35 -17.24 10.04
C HIS A 336 16.30 -16.54 11.02
N ARG A 337 16.49 -15.24 10.79
CA ARG A 337 17.31 -14.37 11.65
C ARG A 337 16.56 -13.09 11.98
N SER A 338 16.30 -12.86 13.26
CA SER A 338 15.80 -11.57 13.75
C SER A 338 16.93 -10.55 13.76
N ILE A 339 16.69 -9.40 13.14
CA ILE A 339 17.65 -8.30 12.96
C ILE A 339 17.04 -7.05 13.58
N TYR A 340 17.63 -6.56 14.67
CA TYR A 340 17.17 -5.40 15.43
C TYR A 340 18.31 -4.40 15.73
N THR A 341 19.50 -4.66 15.18
CA THR A 341 20.66 -3.77 15.27
C THR A 341 21.37 -3.66 13.91
N GLU A 342 22.16 -2.61 13.71
CA GLU A 342 22.91 -2.37 12.46
C GLU A 342 24.03 -3.39 12.21
N SER A 343 24.60 -3.97 13.27
CA SER A 343 25.77 -4.85 13.20
C SER A 343 25.45 -6.32 12.92
N GLU A 344 24.18 -6.69 12.80
CA GLU A 344 23.78 -8.09 12.61
C GLU A 344 23.85 -8.52 11.14
N ALA A 345 24.55 -9.64 10.92
CA ALA A 345 24.55 -10.35 9.65
C ALA A 345 23.64 -11.60 9.73
N TYR A 346 23.15 -12.04 8.58
CA TYR A 346 22.33 -13.25 8.44
C TYR A 346 22.91 -14.12 7.30
N ASP A 347 22.67 -15.43 7.37
CA ASP A 347 23.08 -16.35 6.31
C ASP A 347 22.17 -16.22 5.08
N PRO A 348 22.67 -16.34 3.83
CA PRO A 348 21.83 -16.31 2.63
C PRO A 348 20.68 -17.34 2.59
N GLU A 349 20.77 -18.44 3.34
CA GLU A 349 19.71 -19.45 3.47
C GLU A 349 18.67 -19.11 4.56
N GLU A 350 18.96 -18.13 5.43
CA GLU A 350 18.05 -17.64 6.47
C GLU A 350 17.11 -16.57 5.92
N LEU A 351 15.85 -16.59 6.40
CA LEU A 351 14.92 -15.48 6.19
C LEU A 351 15.26 -14.32 7.16
N PRO A 352 15.67 -13.14 6.69
CA PRO A 352 15.86 -11.99 7.56
C PRO A 352 14.51 -11.39 8.01
N VAL A 353 14.35 -11.21 9.32
CA VAL A 353 13.22 -10.53 9.96
C VAL A 353 13.70 -9.25 10.63
N TYR A 354 13.46 -8.11 9.99
CA TYR A 354 13.92 -6.80 10.43
C TYR A 354 12.91 -6.15 11.38
N HIS A 355 13.29 -5.98 12.65
CA HIS A 355 12.49 -5.27 13.65
C HIS A 355 12.83 -3.78 13.66
N VAL A 356 12.23 -3.04 12.74
CA VAL A 356 12.58 -1.63 12.47
C VAL A 356 12.22 -0.67 13.60
N HIS A 357 11.28 -1.07 14.47
CA HIS A 357 10.87 -0.31 15.64
C HIS A 357 11.44 -0.84 16.96
N GLY A 358 12.16 -1.96 16.92
CA GLY A 358 12.74 -2.63 18.08
C GLY A 358 12.13 -3.99 18.35
N PHE A 359 12.79 -4.75 19.22
CA PHE A 359 12.46 -6.15 19.49
C PHE A 359 12.47 -6.44 21.00
N LEU A 360 11.37 -7.03 21.49
CA LEU A 360 11.06 -7.37 22.88
C LEU A 360 10.54 -8.82 22.95
N PRO A 361 11.40 -9.83 22.74
CA PRO A 361 10.99 -11.22 22.82
C PRO A 361 10.64 -11.61 24.27
N GLU A 362 9.60 -12.42 24.48
CA GLU A 362 9.22 -12.86 25.83
C GLU A 362 10.30 -13.75 26.46
N ASN A 363 10.95 -14.62 25.68
CA ASN A 363 12.16 -15.32 26.16
C ASN A 363 13.44 -14.64 25.66
N ARG A 364 13.89 -13.64 26.42
CA ARG A 364 15.09 -12.84 26.13
C ARG A 364 16.38 -13.65 26.04
N LYS A 365 16.47 -14.80 26.72
CA LYS A 365 17.69 -15.62 26.76
C LYS A 365 18.06 -16.23 25.41
N ASN A 366 17.11 -16.29 24.49
CA ASN A 366 17.31 -16.84 23.16
C ASN A 366 17.98 -15.85 22.20
N TYR A 367 18.16 -14.60 22.62
CA TYR A 367 18.63 -13.50 21.77
C TYR A 367 19.78 -12.76 22.44
N ASN A 368 20.70 -12.24 21.63
CA ASN A 368 21.91 -11.58 22.10
C ASN A 368 21.81 -10.08 21.83
N SER A 369 22.46 -9.24 22.64
CA SER A 369 22.53 -7.81 22.39
C SER A 369 21.19 -7.07 22.29
N LEU A 370 20.16 -7.57 22.99
CA LEU A 370 18.84 -6.92 23.08
C LEU A 370 18.92 -5.50 23.66
N GLU A 371 19.91 -5.23 24.51
CA GLU A 371 20.20 -3.90 25.07
C GLU A 371 20.56 -2.85 24.00
N LYS A 372 20.99 -3.30 22.81
CA LYS A 372 21.31 -2.43 21.67
C LYS A 372 20.16 -2.28 20.68
N SER A 373 19.03 -2.95 20.92
CA SER A 373 17.84 -2.84 20.06
C SER A 373 17.38 -1.39 19.97
N THR A 374 17.12 -0.91 18.75
CA THR A 374 16.53 0.42 18.54
C THR A 374 15.09 0.42 19.05
N LEU A 375 14.84 0.90 20.27
CA LEU A 375 13.49 0.99 20.81
C LEU A 375 12.82 2.30 20.39
N VAL A 376 12.02 2.22 19.34
CA VAL A 376 11.18 3.30 18.80
C VAL A 376 9.88 3.35 19.60
N PHE A 377 10.04 3.56 20.90
CA PHE A 377 8.99 3.47 21.91
C PHE A 377 8.42 4.84 22.26
N SER A 378 9.22 5.91 22.16
CA SER A 378 8.82 7.25 22.55
C SER A 378 8.82 8.20 21.35
N GLU A 379 8.19 9.36 21.50
CA GLU A 379 8.22 10.45 20.52
C GLU A 379 9.66 10.74 20.06
N GLU A 380 10.64 10.72 20.97
CA GLU A 380 12.05 10.92 20.65
C GLU A 380 12.63 9.82 19.74
N GLY A 381 12.19 8.57 19.91
CA GLY A 381 12.61 7.46 19.05
C GLY A 381 12.12 7.65 17.62
N TYR A 382 10.84 8.04 17.46
CA TYR A 382 10.29 8.38 16.15
C TYR A 382 10.99 9.60 15.53
N HIS A 383 11.21 10.67 16.31
CA HIS A 383 11.94 11.84 15.83
C HIS A 383 13.38 11.51 15.42
N HIS A 384 14.08 10.64 16.17
CA HIS A 384 15.43 10.22 15.83
C HIS A 384 15.49 9.51 14.48
N ILE A 385 14.61 8.53 14.25
CA ILE A 385 14.55 7.81 12.96
C ILE A 385 14.10 8.72 11.83
N TYR A 386 13.14 9.62 12.10
CA TYR A 386 12.62 10.53 11.09
C TYR A 386 13.68 11.54 10.63
N THR A 387 14.46 12.10 11.55
CA THR A 387 15.53 13.07 11.26
C THR A 387 16.79 12.42 10.70
N ASN A 388 17.12 11.20 11.14
CA ASN A 388 18.29 10.47 10.66
C ASN A 388 17.96 9.64 9.40
N ALA A 389 18.14 10.25 8.24
CA ALA A 389 17.92 9.60 6.95
C ALA A 389 18.76 8.33 6.75
N TYR A 390 19.95 8.25 7.35
CA TYR A 390 20.88 7.12 7.24
C TYR A 390 20.72 6.06 8.33
N HIS A 391 19.70 6.18 9.18
CA HIS A 391 19.40 5.14 10.16
C HIS A 391 19.17 3.79 9.47
N TRP A 392 19.78 2.71 9.97
CA TRP A 392 19.77 1.38 9.35
C TRP A 392 18.35 0.91 8.99
N SER A 393 17.38 1.18 9.87
CA SER A 393 15.98 0.79 9.65
C SER A 393 15.34 1.49 8.45
N ASN A 394 15.68 2.77 8.19
CA ASN A 394 15.24 3.49 7.00
C ASN A 394 15.90 2.93 5.74
N LEU A 395 17.19 2.62 5.80
CA LEU A 395 17.94 2.07 4.66
C LEU A 395 17.41 0.69 4.25
N VAL A 396 17.15 -0.20 5.21
CA VAL A 396 16.58 -1.54 4.96
C VAL A 396 15.18 -1.43 4.37
N GLN A 397 14.33 -0.56 4.93
CA GLN A 397 12.98 -0.32 4.40
C GLN A 397 13.04 0.23 2.97
N LEU A 398 13.86 1.24 2.70
CA LEU A 398 14.03 1.79 1.34
C LEU A 398 14.56 0.75 0.37
N ASN A 399 15.51 -0.10 0.79
CA ASN A 399 16.01 -1.18 -0.04
C ASN A 399 14.89 -2.18 -0.40
N CYS A 400 14.09 -2.60 0.58
CA CYS A 400 12.94 -3.48 0.32
C CYS A 400 11.91 -2.80 -0.60
N LEU A 401 11.60 -1.53 -0.35
CA LEU A 401 10.67 -0.73 -1.15
C LEU A 401 11.19 -0.46 -2.56
N ARG A 402 12.50 -0.49 -2.82
CA ARG A 402 13.08 -0.28 -4.16
C ARG A 402 13.25 -1.58 -4.94
N GLU A 403 13.70 -2.65 -4.30
CA GLU A 403 14.04 -3.91 -4.98
C GLU A 403 12.85 -4.88 -5.09
N ASN A 404 11.95 -4.88 -4.09
CA ASN A 404 10.90 -5.90 -3.97
C ASN A 404 9.50 -5.30 -4.18
N ASN A 405 8.53 -6.19 -4.43
CA ASN A 405 7.12 -5.92 -4.21
C ASN A 405 6.88 -6.08 -2.71
N CYS A 406 6.14 -5.16 -2.08
CA CYS A 406 5.93 -5.22 -0.63
C CYS A 406 4.47 -5.49 -0.32
N LEU A 407 4.21 -6.46 0.55
CA LEU A 407 2.87 -6.78 1.04
C LEU A 407 2.74 -6.33 2.49
N MET A 408 1.90 -5.33 2.73
CA MET A 408 1.64 -4.74 4.03
C MET A 408 0.41 -5.39 4.67
N ILE A 409 0.60 -5.96 5.86
CA ILE A 409 -0.41 -6.73 6.58
C ILE A 409 -0.50 -6.20 8.01
N GLY A 410 -1.70 -5.83 8.46
CA GLY A 410 -1.91 -5.32 9.81
C GLY A 410 -1.31 -3.93 10.08
N LEU A 411 -0.94 -3.20 9.03
CA LEU A 411 -0.49 -1.80 9.11
C LEU A 411 -1.67 -0.86 8.86
N SER A 412 -1.83 0.15 9.71
CA SER A 412 -2.83 1.21 9.52
C SER A 412 -2.48 2.17 8.38
N MET A 413 -1.25 2.08 7.84
CA MET A 413 -0.70 3.02 6.87
C MET A 413 -0.71 4.48 7.34
N THR A 414 -0.78 4.73 8.66
CA THR A 414 -0.78 6.08 9.25
C THR A 414 0.60 6.55 9.72
N ASP A 415 1.60 5.66 9.74
CA ASP A 415 2.96 5.97 10.16
C ASP A 415 3.60 7.01 9.20
N PRO A 416 3.96 8.22 9.69
CA PRO A 416 4.60 9.25 8.88
C PRO A 416 5.94 8.84 8.26
N ASN A 417 6.73 8.03 8.96
CA ASN A 417 8.02 7.56 8.46
C ASN A 417 7.81 6.59 7.29
N LEU A 418 6.94 5.60 7.44
CA LEU A 418 6.61 4.67 6.34
C LEU A 418 6.07 5.43 5.11
N ARG A 419 5.15 6.38 5.29
CA ARG A 419 4.62 7.22 4.20
C ARG A 419 5.72 8.02 3.50
N ARG A 420 6.64 8.61 4.25
CA ARG A 420 7.81 9.31 3.71
C ARG A 420 8.70 8.38 2.89
N LEU A 421 8.99 7.17 3.39
CA LEU A 421 9.82 6.20 2.67
C LEU A 421 9.13 5.70 1.39
N LEU A 422 7.82 5.50 1.43
CA LEU A 422 7.01 5.15 0.26
C LEU A 422 7.05 6.24 -0.80
N ASP A 423 6.83 7.49 -0.41
CA ASP A 423 6.92 8.65 -1.31
C ASP A 423 8.31 8.72 -1.99
N ILE A 424 9.39 8.59 -1.21
CA ILE A 424 10.76 8.55 -1.75
C ILE A 424 10.93 7.40 -2.75
N SER A 425 10.45 6.20 -2.41
CA SER A 425 10.58 5.02 -3.29
C SER A 425 9.74 5.13 -4.57
N ALA A 426 8.57 5.76 -4.49
CA ALA A 426 7.61 5.88 -5.58
C ALA A 426 8.11 6.76 -6.73
N ARG A 427 8.95 7.78 -6.44
CA ARG A 427 9.47 8.73 -7.43
C ARG A 427 10.25 8.10 -8.58
N SER A 428 10.84 6.93 -8.35
CA SER A 428 11.72 6.25 -9.30
C SER A 428 11.08 5.07 -10.05
N VAL A 429 9.83 4.70 -9.72
CA VAL A 429 9.19 3.47 -10.20
C VAL A 429 7.93 3.79 -11.00
N GLU A 430 7.85 3.31 -12.23
CA GLU A 430 6.70 3.56 -13.12
C GLU A 430 5.42 2.80 -12.74
N GLN A 431 5.51 1.70 -11.98
CA GLN A 431 4.39 0.83 -11.65
C GLN A 431 4.11 0.76 -10.14
N ASN A 432 2.84 0.58 -9.78
CA ASN A 432 2.44 0.29 -8.40
C ASN A 432 2.78 -1.17 -8.09
N LYS A 433 3.81 -1.36 -7.27
CA LYS A 433 4.34 -2.69 -6.97
C LYS A 433 4.07 -3.15 -5.54
N HIS A 434 3.58 -2.26 -4.69
CA HIS A 434 3.25 -2.60 -3.31
C HIS A 434 1.76 -2.86 -3.16
N PHE A 435 1.41 -3.57 -2.09
CA PHE A 435 0.06 -4.01 -1.78
C PHE A 435 -0.19 -3.83 -0.30
N ALA A 436 -1.35 -3.32 0.09
CA ALA A 436 -1.73 -3.20 1.50
C ALA A 436 -3.15 -3.70 1.73
N PHE A 437 -3.32 -4.53 2.75
CA PHE A 437 -4.66 -4.86 3.24
C PHE A 437 -5.21 -3.69 4.05
N MET A 438 -6.39 -3.18 3.68
CA MET A 438 -7.09 -2.14 4.44
C MET A 438 -8.54 -2.54 4.68
N LYS A 439 -9.07 -2.26 5.89
CA LYS A 439 -10.47 -2.52 6.21
C LYS A 439 -11.35 -1.54 5.45
N ARG A 440 -12.30 -2.05 4.68
CA ARG A 440 -13.35 -1.25 4.04
C ARG A 440 -14.43 -0.98 5.07
N LEU A 441 -14.91 0.27 5.14
CA LEU A 441 -16.00 0.63 6.04
C LEU A 441 -17.31 0.09 5.45
N ASP A 442 -18.03 -0.69 6.25
CA ASP A 442 -19.33 -1.21 5.90
C ASP A 442 -20.42 -0.16 6.17
N LEU A 443 -21.43 -0.10 5.29
CA LEU A 443 -22.51 0.89 5.40
C LEU A 443 -23.30 0.71 6.71
N HIS A 444 -23.52 -0.54 7.13
CA HIS A 444 -24.26 -0.81 8.35
C HIS A 444 -23.44 -0.42 9.58
N GLU A 445 -22.16 -0.80 9.66
CA GLU A 445 -21.26 -0.35 10.73
C GLU A 445 -21.14 1.18 10.80
N PHE A 446 -21.29 1.88 9.67
CA PHE A 446 -21.19 3.34 9.62
C PHE A 446 -22.50 4.07 9.99
N CYS A 447 -23.66 3.51 9.64
CA CYS A 447 -24.95 4.17 9.90
C CYS A 447 -25.56 3.80 11.25
N TYR A 448 -25.14 2.68 11.85
CA TYR A 448 -25.74 2.12 13.04
C TYR A 448 -24.68 1.79 14.10
N GLU A 449 -24.98 2.10 15.35
CA GLU A 449 -24.18 1.71 16.51
C GLU A 449 -24.98 0.72 17.34
N VAL A 450 -24.33 -0.38 17.72
CA VAL A 450 -24.92 -1.40 18.59
C VAL A 450 -24.34 -1.23 19.99
N THR A 451 -25.15 -0.72 20.91
CA THR A 451 -24.75 -0.55 22.32
C THR A 451 -25.64 -1.44 23.17
N ASN A 452 -25.04 -2.33 23.97
CA ASN A 452 -25.77 -3.30 24.81
C ASN A 452 -26.79 -4.18 24.07
N GLY A 453 -26.56 -4.44 22.77
CA GLY A 453 -27.48 -5.24 21.93
C GLY A 453 -28.65 -4.45 21.33
N GLU A 454 -28.79 -3.16 21.66
CA GLU A 454 -29.77 -2.26 21.02
C GLU A 454 -29.11 -1.51 19.86
N GLN A 455 -29.75 -1.56 18.69
CA GLN A 455 -29.27 -0.89 17.48
C GLN A 455 -29.84 0.53 17.41
N SER A 456 -28.94 1.51 17.51
CA SER A 456 -29.25 2.93 17.37
C SER A 456 -28.85 3.43 15.98
N THR A 457 -29.70 4.25 15.36
CA THR A 457 -29.39 4.86 14.06
C THR A 457 -28.65 6.17 14.28
N ILE A 458 -27.38 6.24 13.86
CA ILE A 458 -26.59 7.48 13.89
C ILE A 458 -26.97 8.35 12.69
N LEU A 459 -27.03 7.73 11.49
CA LEU A 459 -27.27 8.44 10.23
C LEU A 459 -28.51 7.88 9.52
N LYS A 460 -29.53 8.73 9.37
CA LYS A 460 -30.79 8.35 8.70
C LYS A 460 -30.68 8.34 7.17
N ASN A 461 -29.79 9.16 6.60
CA ASN A 461 -29.62 9.26 5.15
C ASN A 461 -28.64 8.20 4.64
N THR A 462 -29.12 6.96 4.51
CA THR A 462 -28.32 5.81 4.06
C THR A 462 -27.79 5.98 2.64
N LYS A 463 -28.56 6.60 1.73
CA LYS A 463 -28.12 6.89 0.35
C LYS A 463 -26.96 7.89 0.32
N GLY A 464 -27.05 8.94 1.14
CA GLY A 464 -25.97 9.92 1.29
C GLY A 464 -24.73 9.30 1.93
N ALA A 465 -24.90 8.47 2.95
CA ALA A 465 -23.82 7.75 3.61
C ALA A 465 -23.12 6.77 2.64
N GLN A 466 -23.87 6.03 1.82
CA GLN A 466 -23.29 5.16 0.79
C GLN A 466 -22.42 5.94 -0.19
N LYS A 467 -22.95 7.04 -0.75
CA LYS A 467 -22.20 7.90 -1.67
C LYS A 467 -20.93 8.47 -1.00
N PHE A 468 -21.03 8.89 0.26
CA PHE A 468 -19.89 9.36 1.04
C PHE A 468 -18.83 8.28 1.24
N LEU A 469 -19.23 7.06 1.60
CA LEU A 469 -18.31 5.93 1.78
C LEU A 469 -17.64 5.55 0.46
N ASP A 470 -18.38 5.48 -0.65
CA ASP A 470 -17.80 5.18 -1.95
C ASP A 470 -16.78 6.24 -2.38
N THR A 471 -17.11 7.51 -2.16
CA THR A 471 -16.18 8.64 -2.32
C THR A 471 -14.94 8.46 -1.44
N HIS A 472 -15.13 8.20 -0.14
CA HIS A 472 -14.03 8.03 0.83
C HIS A 472 -13.09 6.88 0.43
N HIS A 473 -13.64 5.73 0.05
CA HIS A 473 -12.85 4.59 -0.39
C HIS A 473 -12.07 4.89 -1.68
N ALA A 474 -12.70 5.55 -2.66
CA ALA A 474 -12.03 5.94 -3.90
C ALA A 474 -10.90 6.95 -3.66
N LEU A 475 -11.10 7.92 -2.77
CA LEU A 475 -10.06 8.87 -2.37
C LEU A 475 -8.88 8.17 -1.67
N ASN A 476 -9.16 7.23 -0.76
CA ASN A 476 -8.10 6.45 -0.11
C ASN A 476 -7.30 5.62 -1.12
N GLU A 477 -7.96 5.02 -2.11
CA GLU A 477 -7.28 4.32 -3.20
C GLU A 477 -6.34 5.27 -3.94
N GLU A 478 -6.79 6.44 -4.38
CA GLU A 478 -5.95 7.41 -5.10
C GLU A 478 -4.73 7.86 -4.27
N LEU A 479 -4.92 8.14 -2.98
CA LEU A 479 -3.84 8.52 -2.06
C LEU A 479 -2.81 7.39 -1.90
N MET A 480 -3.25 6.15 -1.76
CA MET A 480 -2.34 5.00 -1.64
C MET A 480 -1.64 4.69 -2.97
N LEU A 481 -2.33 4.86 -4.09
CA LEU A 481 -1.75 4.69 -5.42
C LEU A 481 -0.63 5.72 -5.67
N GLU A 482 -0.77 6.95 -5.17
CA GLU A 482 0.29 7.96 -5.21
C GLU A 482 1.56 7.47 -4.47
N LEU A 483 1.38 6.88 -3.29
CA LEU A 483 2.45 6.22 -2.52
C LEU A 483 2.94 4.89 -3.14
N GLY A 484 2.32 4.42 -4.24
CA GLY A 484 2.71 3.18 -4.92
C GLY A 484 2.12 1.89 -4.39
N VAL A 485 1.06 2.02 -3.59
CA VAL A 485 0.44 0.92 -2.88
C VAL A 485 -0.95 0.67 -3.46
N ASN A 486 -1.19 -0.56 -3.90
CA ASN A 486 -2.52 -1.01 -4.29
C ASN A 486 -3.27 -1.52 -3.05
N ILE A 487 -4.48 -1.01 -2.81
CA ILE A 487 -5.29 -1.46 -1.67
C ILE A 487 -5.98 -2.78 -1.98
N ILE A 488 -5.90 -3.72 -1.04
CA ILE A 488 -6.69 -4.95 -1.01
C ILE A 488 -7.73 -4.80 0.11
N TRP A 489 -8.95 -4.40 -0.28
CA TRP A 489 -10.04 -4.20 0.67
C TRP A 489 -10.51 -5.52 1.29
N TYR A 490 -10.80 -5.49 2.59
CA TYR A 490 -11.49 -6.57 3.31
C TYR A 490 -12.52 -5.96 4.26
N GLU A 491 -13.59 -6.69 4.58
CA GLU A 491 -14.59 -6.27 5.56
C GLU A 491 -14.36 -7.00 6.88
N ASN A 492 -13.97 -8.27 6.81
CA ASN A 492 -13.70 -9.12 7.97
C ASN A 492 -12.22 -9.52 8.04
N TYR A 493 -11.60 -9.42 9.23
CA TYR A 493 -10.20 -9.83 9.45
C TYR A 493 -9.91 -11.29 9.08
N GLY A 494 -10.91 -12.18 9.17
CA GLY A 494 -10.81 -13.58 8.74
C GLY A 494 -10.73 -13.79 7.24
N GLU A 495 -10.93 -12.75 6.41
CA GLU A 495 -10.67 -12.81 4.97
C GLU A 495 -9.18 -12.77 4.66
N ILE A 496 -8.36 -12.06 5.45
CA ILE A 496 -6.94 -11.87 5.17
C ILE A 496 -6.21 -13.23 5.07
N PRO A 497 -6.30 -14.15 6.06
CA PRO A 497 -5.66 -15.46 5.94
C PRO A 497 -6.15 -16.26 4.73
N LYS A 498 -7.44 -16.16 4.37
CA LYS A 498 -7.99 -16.86 3.20
C LYS A 498 -7.39 -16.34 1.89
N ILE A 499 -7.22 -15.03 1.77
CA ILE A 499 -6.60 -14.41 0.59
C ILE A 499 -5.12 -14.80 0.51
N LEU A 500 -4.40 -14.75 1.63
CA LEU A 500 -3.00 -15.20 1.69
C LEU A 500 -2.87 -16.68 1.29
N HIS A 501 -3.80 -17.53 1.72
CA HIS A 501 -3.85 -18.94 1.31
C HIS A 501 -4.03 -19.14 -0.19
N ILE A 502 -4.88 -18.34 -0.83
CA ILE A 502 -5.08 -18.38 -2.29
C ILE A 502 -3.80 -17.98 -3.02
N ILE A 503 -3.08 -16.99 -2.50
CA ILE A 503 -1.80 -16.52 -3.06
C ILE A 503 -0.72 -17.58 -2.89
N SER A 504 -0.60 -18.18 -1.71
CA SER A 504 0.41 -19.18 -1.40
C SER A 504 0.16 -20.49 -2.15
N ARG A 505 -1.07 -20.88 -2.49
CA ARG A 505 -1.33 -22.11 -3.27
C ARG A 505 -0.60 -22.10 -4.63
N ALA A 506 0.24 -23.12 -4.85
CA ALA A 506 0.86 -23.38 -6.14
C ALA A 506 -0.22 -23.51 -7.22
N ARG A 507 0.02 -22.98 -8.43
CA ARG A 507 -0.81 -23.31 -9.59
C ARG A 507 -0.78 -24.84 -9.71
N GLY A 508 -1.94 -25.48 -9.56
CA GLY A 508 -2.08 -26.89 -9.90
C GLY A 508 -1.57 -27.07 -11.32
N SER A 509 -0.62 -27.99 -11.47
CA SER A 509 -0.06 -28.43 -12.75
C SER A 509 -1.13 -28.86 -13.73
#